data_AF-A0A9R1IEF9-F1
#
_entry.id   AF-A0A9R1IEF9-F1
#
_cell.length_a   1.000
_cell.length_b   1.000
_cell.length_c   1.000
_cell.angle_alpha   90.00
_cell.angle_beta   90.00
_cell.angle_gamma   90.00
#
_symmetry.space_group_name_H-M   'P 1'
#
loop_
_entity.id
_entity.type
_entity.pdbx_description
1 polymer ?
#
loop_
_entity_poly.entity_id
_entity_poly.type
_entity_poly.pdbx_seq_one_letter_code
_entity_poly.pdbx_strand_id
1 'polypeptide(L)'
;MVVKKRVAAIAAMCMLLLLMLSRPSLQQFSDHSCDCYRKCYFECKNTFPMLCKVVCGGSCNENKDPVVTCMVACCTDSICGLPPAPSACAPDCFHACSQVWGGHGPATEP
;
A
#
# COMPACT_ATOMS: atom_id res chain seq x y z
N MET A 1 -13.21 23.47 42.56
CA MET A 1 -13.08 23.63 41.08
C MET A 1 -11.84 22.93 40.49
N VAL A 2 -11.23 21.93 41.15
CA VAL A 2 -9.96 21.31 40.70
C VAL A 2 -10.17 20.08 39.80
N VAL A 3 -11.33 19.43 39.87
CA VAL A 3 -11.68 18.25 39.05
C VAL A 3 -12.00 18.65 37.60
N LYS A 4 -12.60 19.83 37.40
CA LYS A 4 -13.06 20.32 36.09
C LYS A 4 -11.92 20.64 35.11
N LYS A 5 -10.71 20.92 35.62
CA LYS A 5 -9.50 21.17 34.80
C LYS A 5 -8.79 19.89 34.36
N ARG A 6 -8.97 18.76 35.05
CA ARG A 6 -8.27 17.50 34.73
C ARG A 6 -8.88 16.79 33.52
N VAL A 7 -10.20 16.87 33.36
CA VAL A 7 -10.91 16.25 32.23
C VAL A 7 -10.52 16.89 30.89
N ALA A 8 -10.38 18.21 30.86
CA ALA A 8 -9.97 18.94 29.66
C ALA A 8 -8.55 18.58 29.20
N ALA A 9 -7.62 18.39 30.16
CA ALA A 9 -6.25 17.97 29.85
C ALA A 9 -6.21 16.52 29.33
N ILE A 10 -7.01 15.62 29.89
CA ILE A 10 -7.07 14.21 29.44
C ILE A 10 -7.70 14.11 28.04
N ALA A 11 -8.76 14.87 27.77
CA ALA A 11 -9.38 14.93 26.44
C ALA A 11 -8.42 15.50 25.38
N ALA A 12 -7.67 16.54 25.71
CA ALA A 12 -6.66 17.11 24.81
C ALA A 12 -5.52 16.12 24.52
N MET A 13 -5.06 15.38 25.53
CA MET A 13 -4.03 14.35 25.36
C MET A 13 -4.52 13.17 24.52
N CYS A 14 -5.77 12.72 24.70
CA CYS A 14 -6.37 11.69 23.84
C CYS A 14 -6.53 12.16 22.39
N MET A 15 -6.95 13.39 22.15
CA MET A 15 -7.06 13.94 20.79
C MET A 15 -5.69 14.12 20.13
N LEU A 16 -4.67 14.53 20.88
CA LEU A 16 -3.27 14.57 20.41
C LEU A 16 -2.74 13.17 20.10
N LEU A 17 -3.01 12.17 20.94
CA LEU A 17 -2.62 10.79 20.66
C LEU A 17 -3.33 10.25 19.42
N LEU A 18 -4.62 10.55 19.20
CA LEU A 18 -5.36 10.18 17.98
C LEU A 18 -4.81 10.90 16.74
N LEU A 19 -4.40 12.16 16.87
CA LEU A 19 -3.74 12.92 15.80
C LEU A 19 -2.34 12.39 15.50
N MET A 20 -1.59 11.94 16.51
CA MET A 20 -0.28 11.26 16.32
C MET A 20 -0.44 9.81 15.84
N LEU A 21 -1.61 9.19 16.10
CA LEU A 21 -2.08 7.97 15.44
C LEU A 21 -2.60 8.24 14.01
N SER A 22 -2.46 9.46 13.47
CA SER A 22 -2.73 9.78 12.05
C SER A 22 -1.68 9.15 11.15
N ARG A 23 -1.69 7.83 11.15
CA ARG A 23 -1.90 6.95 10.02
C ARG A 23 -1.77 5.57 10.63
N PRO A 24 -2.86 4.81 10.86
CA PRO A 24 -2.82 3.45 10.39
C PRO A 24 -2.73 3.58 8.87
N SER A 25 -1.53 3.97 8.39
CA SER A 25 -1.05 3.56 7.11
C SER A 25 -1.28 2.07 7.19
N LEU A 26 -2.23 1.62 6.40
CA LEU A 26 -2.50 0.23 6.13
C LEU A 26 -1.19 -0.29 5.54
N GLN A 27 -0.17 -0.48 6.38
CA GLN A 27 1.22 -0.65 5.99
C GLN A 27 1.36 -2.12 5.63
N GLN A 28 0.61 -2.51 4.60
CA GLN A 28 0.66 -3.84 4.00
C GLN A 28 2.03 -4.08 3.37
N PHE A 29 2.78 -3.00 3.11
CA PHE A 29 4.16 -2.94 2.66
C PHE A 29 5.08 -2.50 3.80
N SER A 30 6.21 -3.19 3.99
CA SER A 30 7.29 -2.72 4.87
C SER A 30 7.94 -1.43 4.32
N ASP A 31 8.72 -0.71 5.13
CA ASP A 31 9.46 0.47 4.65
C ASP A 31 10.37 0.12 3.45
N HIS A 32 11.04 -1.03 3.51
CA HIS A 32 11.87 -1.52 2.41
C HIS A 32 11.05 -1.80 1.13
N SER A 33 9.91 -2.47 1.29
CA SER A 33 8.97 -2.73 0.19
C SER A 33 8.42 -1.43 -0.40
N CYS A 34 8.25 -0.40 0.44
CA CYS A 34 7.81 0.92 0.01
C CYS A 34 8.85 1.70 -0.77
N ASP A 35 10.12 1.64 -0.39
CA ASP A 35 11.20 2.24 -1.17
C ASP A 35 11.36 1.56 -2.53
N CYS A 36 11.28 0.23 -2.58
CA CYS A 36 11.25 -0.52 -3.83
C CYS A 36 10.08 -0.07 -4.71
N TYR A 37 8.86 -0.07 -4.15
CA TYR A 37 7.65 0.29 -4.88
C TYR A 37 7.74 1.72 -5.44
N ARG A 38 8.22 2.65 -4.61
CA ARG A 38 8.37 4.05 -5.00
C ARG A 38 9.33 4.20 -6.18
N LYS A 39 10.51 3.59 -6.12
CA LYS A 39 11.49 3.62 -7.22
C LYS A 39 10.88 3.05 -8.51
N CYS A 40 10.34 1.85 -8.44
CA CYS A 40 9.70 1.19 -9.58
C CYS A 40 8.57 2.06 -10.18
N TYR A 41 7.68 2.59 -9.33
CA TYR A 41 6.52 3.35 -9.80
C TYR A 41 6.92 4.67 -10.46
N PHE A 42 7.91 5.38 -9.92
CA PHE A 42 8.37 6.63 -10.52
C PHE A 42 8.96 6.45 -11.92
N GLU A 43 9.57 5.30 -12.20
CA GLU A 43 10.14 4.99 -13.52
C GLU A 43 9.07 4.69 -14.57
N CYS A 44 7.96 4.03 -14.21
CA CYS A 44 6.95 3.60 -15.19
C CYS A 44 5.63 4.39 -15.21
N LYS A 45 5.35 5.25 -14.21
CA LYS A 45 4.04 5.91 -14.06
C LYS A 45 3.59 6.76 -15.25
N ASN A 46 4.52 7.34 -16.00
CA ASN A 46 4.21 8.28 -17.07
C ASN A 46 3.75 7.56 -18.35
N THR A 47 4.14 6.30 -18.52
CA THR A 47 3.80 5.53 -19.72
C THR A 47 2.51 4.74 -19.52
N PHE A 48 2.41 3.99 -18.41
CA PHE A 48 1.25 3.14 -18.11
C PHE A 48 1.00 3.04 -16.60
N PRO A 49 0.28 3.99 -15.97
CA PRO A 49 0.16 4.06 -14.52
C PRO A 49 -0.49 2.83 -13.88
N MET A 50 -1.47 2.20 -14.55
CA MET A 50 -2.12 0.99 -14.03
C MET A 50 -1.23 -0.24 -14.12
N LEU A 51 -0.59 -0.50 -15.27
CA LEU A 51 0.37 -1.59 -15.41
C LEU A 51 1.59 -1.43 -14.48
N CYS A 52 2.02 -0.19 -14.29
CA CYS A 52 3.08 0.16 -13.37
C CYS A 52 2.71 -0.20 -11.91
N LYS A 53 1.46 0.06 -11.48
CA LYS A 53 0.96 -0.44 -10.18
C LYS A 53 1.02 -1.97 -10.08
N VAL A 54 0.61 -2.68 -11.14
CA VAL A 54 0.56 -4.15 -11.18
C VAL A 54 1.96 -4.77 -11.05
N VAL A 55 2.91 -4.28 -11.84
CA VAL A 55 4.29 -4.78 -11.83
C VAL A 55 4.96 -4.42 -10.50
N CYS A 56 4.97 -3.15 -10.11
CA CYS A 56 5.64 -2.72 -8.88
C CYS A 56 4.99 -3.31 -7.61
N GLY A 57 3.67 -3.52 -7.63
CA GLY A 57 2.93 -4.12 -6.52
C GLY A 57 3.30 -5.57 -6.27
N GLY A 58 3.53 -6.37 -7.32
CA GLY A 58 3.96 -7.76 -7.18
C GLY A 58 5.47 -7.93 -6.99
N SER A 59 6.29 -7.06 -7.60
CA SER A 59 7.76 -7.17 -7.53
C SER A 59 8.36 -6.79 -6.18
N CYS A 60 7.75 -5.83 -5.46
CA CYS A 60 8.41 -5.18 -4.32
C CYS A 60 8.09 -5.78 -2.95
N ASN A 61 7.71 -7.06 -2.89
CA ASN A 61 7.44 -7.73 -1.62
C ASN A 61 7.88 -9.20 -1.63
N GLU A 62 9.15 -9.42 -1.29
CA GLU A 62 9.81 -10.72 -1.33
C GLU A 62 9.20 -11.77 -0.39
N ASN A 63 8.45 -11.34 0.63
CA ASN A 63 7.94 -12.22 1.69
C ASN A 63 6.45 -12.55 1.57
N LYS A 64 5.77 -12.07 0.53
CA LYS A 64 4.34 -12.34 0.30
C LYS A 64 4.12 -12.80 -1.13
N ASP A 65 3.02 -13.51 -1.30
CA ASP A 65 2.52 -13.86 -2.61
C ASP A 65 2.42 -12.60 -3.50
N PRO A 66 3.05 -12.62 -4.69
CA PRO A 66 3.11 -11.45 -5.57
C PRO A 66 1.74 -11.10 -6.15
N VAL A 67 0.84 -12.08 -6.33
CA VAL A 67 -0.54 -11.84 -6.75
C VAL A 67 -1.28 -11.09 -5.66
N VAL A 68 -1.22 -11.55 -4.41
CA VAL A 68 -1.88 -10.89 -3.26
C VAL A 68 -1.34 -9.48 -3.08
N THR A 69 -0.02 -9.29 -3.16
CA THR A 69 0.60 -7.98 -2.99
C THR A 69 0.22 -7.03 -4.14
N CYS A 70 0.13 -7.53 -5.37
CA CYS A 70 -0.38 -6.78 -6.50
C CYS A 70 -1.86 -6.40 -6.33
N MET A 71 -2.72 -7.32 -5.85
CA MET A 71 -4.13 -7.04 -5.59
C MET A 71 -4.31 -5.95 -4.53
N VAL A 72 -3.51 -6.00 -3.47
CA VAL A 72 -3.45 -4.94 -2.47
C VAL A 72 -3.07 -3.60 -3.12
N ALA A 73 -2.09 -3.61 -4.02
CA ALA A 73 -1.70 -2.41 -4.74
C ALA A 73 -2.81 -1.86 -5.65
N CYS A 74 -3.64 -2.74 -6.23
CA CYS A 74 -4.80 -2.33 -7.02
C CYS A 74 -5.88 -1.65 -6.19
N CYS A 75 -6.13 -2.14 -4.97
CA CYS A 75 -7.18 -1.62 -4.09
C CYS A 75 -6.76 -0.42 -3.24
N THR A 76 -5.47 -0.14 -3.16
CA THR A 76 -4.98 0.97 -2.36
C THR A 76 -4.94 2.23 -3.20
N ASP A 77 -5.71 3.24 -2.80
CA ASP A 77 -5.65 4.57 -3.40
C ASP A 77 -4.24 5.13 -3.25
N SER A 78 -3.69 5.20 -2.03
CA SER A 78 -2.33 5.70 -1.78
C SER A 78 -1.41 4.61 -1.22
N ILE A 79 -0.45 4.16 -2.03
CA ILE A 79 0.59 3.20 -1.61
C ILE A 79 1.84 3.97 -1.24
N CYS A 80 2.41 3.67 -0.06
CA CYS A 80 3.73 4.17 0.34
C CYS A 80 3.87 5.70 0.25
N GLY A 81 2.76 6.42 0.51
CA GLY A 81 2.69 7.88 0.45
C GLY A 81 2.70 8.47 -0.96
N LEU A 82 2.57 7.65 -2.01
CA LEU A 82 2.40 8.14 -3.38
C LEU A 82 0.95 8.60 -3.62
N PRO A 83 0.76 9.62 -4.49
CA PRO A 83 -0.57 10.04 -4.88
C PRO A 83 -1.32 8.89 -5.56
N PRO A 84 -2.65 8.87 -5.47
CA PRO A 84 -3.42 7.81 -6.07
C PRO A 84 -3.25 7.75 -7.58
N ALA A 85 -2.80 6.60 -8.07
CA ALA A 85 -2.96 6.29 -9.48
C ALA A 85 -4.42 5.86 -9.71
N PRO A 86 -5.02 6.26 -10.85
CA PRO A 86 -6.39 5.88 -11.19
C PRO A 86 -6.48 4.36 -11.37
N SER A 87 -6.96 3.65 -10.35
CA SER A 87 -7.19 2.20 -10.42
C SER A 87 -8.03 1.63 -9.27
N ALA A 88 -8.69 2.46 -8.45
CA ALA A 88 -9.28 2.06 -7.17
C ALA A 88 -10.13 0.79 -7.26
N CYS A 89 -9.55 -0.36 -6.88
CA CYS A 89 -10.16 -1.69 -6.96
C CYS A 89 -10.78 -2.02 -8.33
N ALA A 90 -10.19 -1.53 -9.43
CA ALA A 90 -10.70 -1.86 -10.76
C ALA A 90 -10.55 -3.37 -11.02
N PRO A 91 -11.60 -4.07 -11.50
CA PRO A 91 -11.54 -5.50 -11.81
C PRO A 91 -10.44 -5.81 -12.84
N ASP A 92 -10.17 -4.88 -13.75
CA ASP A 92 -9.09 -4.97 -14.73
C ASP A 92 -7.70 -5.06 -14.07
N CYS A 93 -7.50 -4.37 -12.94
CA CYS A 93 -6.24 -4.38 -12.21
C CYS A 93 -6.03 -5.74 -11.52
N PHE A 94 -7.07 -6.32 -10.93
CA PHE A 94 -6.99 -7.67 -10.36
C PHE A 94 -6.74 -8.74 -11.42
N HIS A 95 -7.43 -8.64 -12.55
CA HIS A 95 -7.22 -9.56 -13.66
C HIS A 95 -5.78 -9.47 -14.19
N ALA A 96 -5.24 -8.24 -14.31
CA ALA A 96 -3.85 -8.03 -14.66
C ALA A 96 -2.86 -8.60 -13.62
N CYS A 97 -3.15 -8.46 -12.31
CA CYS A 97 -2.33 -9.09 -11.27
C CYS A 97 -2.27 -10.61 -11.42
N SER A 98 -3.42 -11.27 -11.59
CA SER A 98 -3.48 -12.71 -11.79
C SER A 98 -2.81 -13.15 -13.08
N GLN A 99 -2.91 -12.37 -14.16
CA GLN A 99 -2.27 -12.69 -15.43
C GLN A 99 -0.74 -12.55 -15.38
N VAL A 100 -0.24 -11.50 -14.75
CA VAL A 100 1.20 -11.20 -14.68
C VAL A 100 1.91 -12.08 -13.63
N TRP A 101 1.26 -12.32 -12.49
CA TRP A 101 1.88 -12.97 -11.34
C TRP A 101 1.36 -14.38 -11.04
N GLY A 102 0.16 -14.73 -11.50
CA GLY A 102 -0.49 -16.02 -11.20
C GLY A 102 0.12 -17.23 -11.93
N GLY A 103 1.00 -16.99 -12.90
CA GLY A 103 1.77 -18.05 -13.57
C GLY A 103 3.02 -18.51 -12.81
N HIS A 104 3.46 -17.76 -11.77
CA HIS A 104 4.65 -18.08 -10.98
C HIS A 104 4.31 -18.85 -9.69
N GLY A 105 3.58 -19.96 -9.82
CA GLY A 105 3.70 -21.03 -8.82
C GLY A 105 5.18 -21.45 -8.69
N PRO A 106 5.63 -22.00 -7.54
CA PRO A 106 7.03 -22.30 -7.32
C PRO A 106 7.55 -23.08 -8.53
N ALA A 107 8.58 -22.53 -9.17
CA ALA A 107 9.22 -23.19 -10.29
C ALA A 107 9.66 -24.57 -9.80
N THR A 108 8.92 -25.61 -10.18
CA THR A 108 9.48 -26.96 -10.20
C THR A 108 10.51 -26.93 -11.31
N GLU A 109 11.74 -26.56 -10.96
CA GLU A 109 12.90 -26.72 -11.83
C GLU A 109 13.00 -28.22 -12.23
N PRO A 110 13.26 -28.53 -13.51
CA PRO A 110 13.39 -29.91 -13.99
C PRO A 110 14.67 -30.62 -13.52
#